data_AF-A0A520KVL4-F1
#
_entry.id   AF-A0A520KVL4-F1
#
_cell.length_a   1.000
_cell.length_b   1.000
_cell.length_c   1.000
_cell.angle_alpha   90.00
_cell.angle_beta   90.00
_cell.angle_gamma   90.00
#
_symmetry.space_group_name_H-M   'P 1'
#
loop_
_entity.id
_entity.type
_entity.pdbx_description
1 polymer ?
#
loop_
_entity_poly.entity_id
_entity_poly.type
_entity_poly.pdbx_seq_one_letter_code
_entity_poly.pdbx_strand_id
1 'polypeptide(L)'
;MSVKIENIVASIDGISETFDLNRIFAEVSGTEYDKKKFPGLVYRAKDPKAAFLIFSSGKINCTGARSLADVKRACDILIEDLKKVGYIPIEPKIIVQNVVASADLKAVVNLNEVAGALINDIEYEPEQFPGMVYRLRDMHIVVLIFGSGRLVITGAKDTESVNKAARRVHEKLSSLGLI
;
A
#
# COMPACT_ATOMS: atom_id res chain seq x y z
N MET A 1 -17.38 -8.51 -10.81
CA MET A 1 -15.98 -8.05 -10.66
C MET A 1 -15.49 -8.32 -9.24
N SER A 2 -14.30 -8.91 -9.07
CA SER A 2 -13.67 -9.15 -7.77
C SER A 2 -12.49 -8.21 -7.56
N VAL A 3 -12.39 -7.59 -6.38
CA VAL A 3 -11.26 -6.75 -5.95
C VAL A 3 -10.36 -7.56 -5.03
N LYS A 4 -9.06 -7.53 -5.29
CA LYS A 4 -8.03 -8.25 -4.51
C LYS A 4 -7.04 -7.26 -3.92
N ILE A 5 -6.82 -7.32 -2.62
CA ILE A 5 -5.80 -6.50 -1.95
C ILE A 5 -4.43 -7.07 -2.29
N GLU A 6 -3.56 -6.23 -2.85
CA GLU A 6 -2.19 -6.61 -3.22
C GLU A 6 -1.18 -6.14 -2.17
N ASN A 7 -1.43 -5.01 -1.52
CA ASN A 7 -0.56 -4.47 -0.49
C ASN A 7 -1.30 -3.52 0.47
N ILE A 8 -0.89 -3.51 1.73
CA ILE A 8 -1.26 -2.50 2.72
C ILE A 8 0.03 -1.88 3.26
N VAL A 9 0.07 -0.55 3.24
CA VAL A 9 1.12 0.25 3.87
C VAL A 9 0.54 0.89 5.12
N ALA A 10 1.22 0.72 6.24
CA ALA A 10 0.83 1.32 7.51
C ALA A 10 2.01 2.03 8.17
N SER A 11 1.75 3.09 8.92
CA SER A 11 2.69 3.59 9.92
C SER A 11 2.33 3.04 11.29
N ILE A 12 3.34 2.89 12.13
CA ILE A 12 3.20 2.42 13.50
C ILE A 12 3.89 3.46 14.39
N ASP A 13 3.12 4.01 15.31
CA ASP A 13 3.56 5.01 16.27
C ASP A 13 3.31 4.50 17.71
N GLY A 14 3.90 5.15 18.71
CA GLY A 14 3.62 4.84 20.12
C GLY A 14 4.33 3.61 20.70
N ILE A 15 5.35 3.08 20.01
CA ILE A 15 6.26 2.06 20.56
C ILE A 15 7.36 2.69 21.41
N SER A 16 8.04 3.72 20.90
CA SER A 16 9.09 4.48 21.60
C SER A 16 9.23 5.85 20.96
N GLU A 17 9.65 6.86 21.74
CA GLU A 17 9.97 8.19 21.18
C GLU A 17 11.23 8.15 20.30
N THR A 18 12.20 7.31 20.67
CA THR A 18 13.44 7.13 19.91
C THR A 18 13.88 5.67 19.89
N PHE A 19 14.64 5.30 18.86
CA PHE A 19 15.26 3.99 18.73
C PHE A 19 16.77 4.12 18.54
N ASP A 20 17.52 3.31 19.28
CA ASP A 20 18.93 3.05 18.99
C ASP A 20 18.98 1.92 17.95
N LEU A 21 19.10 2.32 16.68
CA LEU A 21 19.10 1.38 15.57
C LEU A 21 20.30 0.43 15.59
N ASN A 22 21.45 0.83 16.17
CA ASN A 22 22.61 -0.06 16.27
C ASN A 22 22.35 -1.16 17.30
N ARG A 23 21.73 -0.80 18.43
CA ARG A 23 21.34 -1.76 19.45
C ARG A 23 20.33 -2.78 18.91
N ILE A 24 19.29 -2.29 18.23
CA ILE A 24 18.28 -3.17 17.60
C ILE A 24 18.95 -4.09 16.58
N PHE A 25 19.85 -3.57 15.73
CA PHE A 25 20.55 -4.37 14.74
C PHE A 25 21.43 -5.46 15.37
N ALA A 26 22.11 -5.16 16.47
CA ALA A 26 23.00 -6.10 17.14
C ALA A 26 22.25 -7.23 17.87
N GLU A 27 21.08 -6.94 18.42
CA GLU A 27 20.36 -7.85 19.34
C GLU A 27 19.11 -8.50 18.71
N VAL A 28 18.52 -7.91 17.66
CA VAL A 28 17.30 -8.42 17.01
C VAL A 28 17.61 -9.10 15.68
N SER A 29 17.27 -10.38 15.59
CA SER A 29 17.42 -11.17 14.36
C SER A 29 16.47 -10.72 13.24
N GLY A 30 16.83 -10.95 11.99
CA GLY A 30 16.01 -10.57 10.84
C GLY A 30 16.03 -9.07 10.53
N THR A 31 17.03 -8.37 11.07
CA THR A 31 17.30 -6.96 10.81
C THR A 31 18.43 -6.78 9.78
N GLU A 32 18.34 -5.73 8.98
CA GLU A 32 19.35 -5.26 8.04
C GLU A 32 19.53 -3.75 8.29
N TYR A 33 20.76 -3.29 8.53
CA TYR A 33 21.04 -1.87 8.74
C TYR A 33 22.35 -1.44 8.07
N ASP A 34 22.23 -0.55 7.07
CA ASP A 34 23.34 0.11 6.41
C ASP A 34 22.96 1.58 6.16
N LYS A 35 23.38 2.44 7.09
CA LYS A 35 23.06 3.88 7.07
C LYS A 35 23.54 4.60 5.80
N LYS A 36 24.54 4.05 5.09
CA LYS A 36 25.01 4.63 3.81
C LYS A 36 24.02 4.38 2.68
N LYS A 37 23.26 3.29 2.74
CA LYS A 37 22.25 2.91 1.74
C LYS A 37 20.85 3.41 2.11
N PHE A 38 20.48 3.32 3.38
CA PHE A 38 19.15 3.68 3.85
C PHE A 38 19.21 4.17 5.30
N PRO A 39 18.57 5.32 5.64
CA PRO A 39 18.67 5.91 6.98
C PRO A 39 17.95 5.14 8.10
N GLY A 40 17.08 4.19 7.78
CA GLY A 40 16.37 3.36 8.75
C GLY A 40 16.92 1.94 8.84
N LEU A 41 16.51 1.21 9.88
CA LEU A 41 16.72 -0.23 10.02
C LEU A 41 15.58 -0.97 9.31
N VAL A 42 15.89 -2.01 8.56
CA VAL A 42 14.89 -2.88 7.92
C VAL A 42 14.73 -4.14 8.77
N TYR A 43 13.52 -4.42 9.24
CA TYR A 43 13.17 -5.68 9.90
C TYR A 43 12.20 -6.48 9.01
N ARG A 44 12.41 -7.79 8.84
CA ARG A 44 11.56 -8.64 7.99
C ARG A 44 10.87 -9.73 8.79
N ALA A 45 9.55 -9.61 8.95
CA ALA A 45 8.70 -10.69 9.44
C ALA A 45 8.49 -11.73 8.33
N LYS A 46 8.65 -13.01 8.67
CA LYS A 46 8.46 -14.12 7.71
C LYS A 46 7.00 -14.54 7.57
N ASP A 47 6.30 -14.66 8.69
CA ASP A 47 4.90 -15.06 8.73
C ASP A 47 4.11 -14.26 9.79
N PRO A 48 3.18 -13.37 9.38
CA PRO A 48 2.91 -13.00 8.00
C PRO A 48 4.09 -12.23 7.38
N LYS A 49 4.25 -12.36 6.06
CA LYS A 49 5.32 -11.68 5.32
C LYS A 49 5.11 -10.17 5.38
N ALA A 50 6.01 -9.45 6.04
CA ALA A 50 6.00 -8.00 6.12
C ALA A 50 7.42 -7.44 6.27
N ALA A 51 7.63 -6.22 5.81
CA ALA A 51 8.86 -5.47 6.01
C ALA A 51 8.56 -4.20 6.80
N PHE A 52 9.37 -3.96 7.82
CA PHE A 52 9.30 -2.78 8.67
C PHE A 52 10.53 -1.91 8.45
N LEU A 53 10.30 -0.61 8.28
CA LEU A 53 11.34 0.40 8.22
C LEU A 53 11.28 1.18 9.53
N ILE A 54 12.27 0.98 10.39
CA ILE A 54 12.36 1.53 11.74
C ILE A 54 13.33 2.71 11.71
N PHE A 55 12.87 3.89 12.11
CA PHE A 55 13.68 5.11 12.12
C PHE A 55 14.05 5.49 13.55
N SER A 56 15.21 6.13 13.73
CA SER A 56 15.68 6.57 15.04
C SER A 56 14.72 7.54 15.74
N SER A 57 13.82 8.18 14.99
CA SER A 57 12.79 9.10 15.48
C SER A 57 11.56 8.41 16.10
N GLY A 58 11.59 7.09 16.33
CA GLY A 58 10.45 6.34 16.85
C GLY A 58 9.41 5.95 15.78
N LYS A 59 9.48 6.54 14.58
CA LYS A 59 8.56 6.22 13.47
C LYS A 59 8.88 4.86 12.88
N ILE A 60 7.83 4.08 12.60
CA ILE A 60 7.94 2.80 11.90
C ILE A 60 6.97 2.78 10.71
N ASN A 61 7.42 2.31 9.56
CA ASN A 61 6.54 2.01 8.42
C ASN A 61 6.51 0.49 8.17
N CYS A 62 5.34 -0.06 7.88
CA CYS A 62 5.11 -1.46 7.52
C CYS A 62 4.58 -1.56 6.08
N THR A 63 5.08 -2.53 5.32
CA THR A 63 4.62 -2.85 3.95
C THR A 63 4.73 -4.35 3.66
N GLY A 64 4.05 -4.81 2.62
CA GLY A 64 4.11 -6.19 2.11
C GLY A 64 2.97 -7.09 2.58
N ALA A 65 2.19 -6.65 3.57
CA ALA A 65 1.01 -7.35 4.06
C ALA A 65 -0.18 -7.19 3.10
N ARG A 66 -1.07 -8.19 3.06
CA ARG A 66 -2.27 -8.19 2.19
C ARG A 66 -3.58 -8.03 2.94
N SER A 67 -3.54 -7.96 4.26
CA SER A 67 -4.70 -7.77 5.12
C SER A 67 -4.33 -6.98 6.37
N LEU A 68 -5.30 -6.28 6.97
CA LEU A 68 -5.07 -5.56 8.23
C LEU A 68 -4.76 -6.52 9.38
N ALA A 69 -5.34 -7.72 9.35
CA ALA A 69 -5.00 -8.77 10.31
C ALA A 69 -3.52 -9.17 10.21
N ASP A 70 -2.97 -9.27 8.99
CA ASP A 70 -1.55 -9.57 8.80
C ASP A 70 -0.65 -8.42 9.25
N VAL A 71 -1.02 -7.16 8.97
CA VAL A 71 -0.29 -5.99 9.49
C VAL A 71 -0.24 -6.04 11.02
N LYS A 72 -1.38 -6.32 11.67
CA LYS A 72 -1.46 -6.41 13.13
C LYS A 72 -0.57 -7.53 13.68
N ARG A 73 -0.70 -8.75 13.14
CA ARG A 73 0.12 -9.90 13.58
C ARG A 73 1.61 -9.65 13.38
N ALA A 74 2.03 -9.09 12.25
CA ALA A 74 3.43 -8.74 12.03
C ALA A 74 3.92 -7.65 13.00
N CYS A 75 3.07 -6.66 13.30
CA CYS A 75 3.38 -5.61 14.27
C CYS A 75 3.56 -6.20 15.68
N ASP A 76 2.69 -7.14 16.08
CA ASP A 76 2.79 -7.82 17.37
C ASP A 76 4.12 -8.59 17.48
N ILE A 77 4.55 -9.29 16.41
CA ILE A 77 5.86 -9.98 16.36
C ILE A 77 7.01 -8.98 16.53
N LEU A 78 6.99 -7.85 15.80
CA LEU A 78 8.01 -6.81 15.94
C LEU A 78 8.05 -6.26 17.38
N ILE A 79 6.89 -6.00 17.98
CA ILE A 79 6.78 -5.49 19.36
C ILE A 79 7.42 -6.47 20.34
N GLU A 80 7.15 -7.77 20.22
CA GLU A 80 7.74 -8.79 21.10
C GLU A 80 9.27 -8.86 20.95
N ASP A 81 9.80 -8.68 19.74
CA ASP A 81 11.25 -8.62 19.53
C ASP A 81 11.87 -7.34 20.11
N LEU A 82 11.21 -6.19 19.95
CA LEU A 82 11.67 -4.92 20.51
C LEU A 82 11.64 -4.91 22.05
N LYS A 83 10.68 -5.60 22.67
CA LYS A 83 10.62 -5.78 24.14
C LYS A 83 11.85 -6.49 24.69
N LYS A 84 12.39 -7.49 23.96
CA LYS A 84 13.59 -8.24 24.38
C LYS A 84 14.83 -7.34 24.50
N VAL A 85 14.86 -6.24 23.75
CA VAL A 85 15.94 -5.25 23.77
C VAL A 85 15.56 -3.98 24.54
N GLY A 86 14.53 -4.06 25.39
CA GLY A 86 14.18 -3.03 26.36
C GLY A 86 13.23 -1.92 25.87
N TYR A 87 12.62 -2.05 24.69
CA TYR A 87 11.56 -1.12 24.27
C TYR A 87 10.20 -1.61 24.75
N ILE A 88 9.63 -0.91 25.73
CA ILE A 88 8.30 -1.20 26.26
C ILE A 88 7.30 -0.29 25.55
N PRO A 89 6.38 -0.82 24.73
CA PRO A 89 5.42 0.00 24.02
C PRO A 89 4.47 0.72 24.99
N ILE A 90 4.16 1.98 24.70
CA ILE A 90 3.24 2.80 25.50
C ILE A 90 1.80 2.55 25.03
N GLU A 91 1.52 2.94 23.78
CA GLU A 91 0.22 2.79 23.15
C GLU A 91 0.41 2.65 21.62
N PRO A 92 0.77 1.44 21.13
CA PRO A 92 1.02 1.22 19.71
C PRO A 92 -0.22 1.53 18.86
N LYS A 93 -0.06 2.43 17.89
CA LYS A 93 -1.12 2.83 16.96
C LYS A 93 -0.72 2.44 15.55
N ILE A 94 -1.51 1.56 14.94
CA ILE A 94 -1.38 1.18 13.54
C ILE A 94 -2.28 2.10 12.72
N ILE A 95 -1.68 2.89 11.82
CA ILE A 95 -2.40 3.84 10.98
C ILE A 95 -2.20 3.43 9.53
N VAL A 96 -3.29 3.07 8.83
CA VAL A 96 -3.23 2.73 7.41
C VAL A 96 -2.93 3.99 6.60
N GLN A 97 -1.84 3.94 5.83
CA GLN A 97 -1.40 5.03 4.97
C GLN A 97 -1.84 4.82 3.53
N ASN A 98 -1.83 3.57 3.06
CA ASN A 98 -2.26 3.22 1.72
C ASN A 98 -2.74 1.76 1.62
N VAL A 99 -3.76 1.53 0.81
CA VAL A 99 -4.23 0.21 0.38
C VAL A 99 -4.12 0.17 -1.14
N VAL A 100 -3.35 -0.81 -1.64
CA VAL A 100 -3.22 -1.09 -3.06
C VAL A 100 -4.02 -2.34 -3.39
N ALA A 101 -4.90 -2.23 -4.37
CA ALA A 101 -5.75 -3.32 -4.82
C ALA A 101 -5.67 -3.51 -6.33
N SER A 102 -5.94 -4.73 -6.79
CA SER A 102 -6.17 -5.04 -8.19
C SER A 102 -7.62 -5.46 -8.40
N ALA A 103 -8.14 -5.21 -9.60
CA ALA A 103 -9.44 -5.71 -10.03
C ALA A 103 -9.41 -6.05 -11.52
N ASP A 104 -10.46 -6.69 -12.00
CA ASP A 104 -10.59 -7.11 -13.40
C ASP A 104 -12.01 -6.82 -13.88
N LEU A 105 -12.11 -5.93 -14.87
CA LEU A 105 -13.36 -5.52 -15.50
C LEU A 105 -14.02 -6.65 -16.30
N LYS A 106 -13.30 -7.74 -16.61
CA LYS A 106 -13.77 -8.85 -17.45
C LYS A 106 -14.17 -8.43 -18.86
N ALA A 107 -13.57 -7.35 -19.36
CA ALA A 107 -13.75 -6.82 -20.70
C ALA A 107 -12.43 -6.26 -21.23
N VAL A 108 -12.25 -6.29 -22.55
CA VAL A 108 -11.14 -5.58 -23.21
C VAL A 108 -11.50 -4.11 -23.30
N VAL A 109 -10.57 -3.22 -22.98
CA VAL A 109 -10.80 -1.78 -22.94
C VAL A 109 -9.99 -1.11 -24.04
N ASN A 110 -10.66 -0.40 -24.96
CA ASN A 110 -9.96 0.46 -25.90
C ASN A 110 -9.57 1.77 -25.21
N LEU A 111 -8.33 1.85 -24.71
CA LEU A 111 -7.85 3.01 -23.96
C LEU A 111 -7.90 4.32 -24.77
N ASN A 112 -7.81 4.27 -26.10
CA ASN A 112 -7.95 5.47 -26.94
C ASN A 112 -9.39 6.01 -26.92
N GLU A 113 -10.39 5.14 -26.95
CA GLU A 113 -11.80 5.54 -26.87
C GLU A 113 -12.15 6.07 -25.48
N VAL A 114 -11.67 5.39 -24.42
CA VAL A 114 -11.77 5.92 -23.06
C VAL A 114 -11.11 7.29 -22.97
N ALA A 115 -9.98 7.48 -23.66
CA ALA A 115 -9.25 8.73 -23.61
C ALA A 115 -10.03 9.90 -24.20
N GLY A 116 -10.69 9.67 -25.35
CA GLY A 116 -11.59 10.64 -25.96
C GLY A 116 -12.82 10.95 -25.10
N ALA A 117 -13.30 10.00 -24.31
CA ALA A 117 -14.51 10.17 -23.49
C ALA A 117 -14.28 10.84 -22.12
N LEU A 118 -13.08 10.72 -21.53
CA LEU A 118 -12.79 11.14 -20.14
C LEU A 118 -11.67 12.19 -20.00
N ILE A 119 -11.59 13.12 -20.95
CA ILE A 119 -10.47 14.07 -21.17
C ILE A 119 -9.91 14.74 -19.90
N ASN A 120 -10.76 15.15 -18.94
CA ASN A 120 -10.32 15.98 -17.80
C ASN A 120 -9.76 15.21 -16.60
N ASP A 121 -10.00 13.91 -16.50
CA ASP A 121 -9.69 13.13 -15.31
C ASP A 121 -8.63 12.05 -15.56
N ILE A 122 -8.14 11.95 -16.79
CA ILE A 122 -7.21 10.90 -17.21
C ILE A 122 -5.88 11.47 -17.71
N GLU A 123 -4.87 10.62 -17.69
CA GLU A 123 -3.61 10.81 -18.41
C GLU A 123 -3.27 9.50 -19.13
N TYR A 124 -3.02 9.55 -20.43
CA TYR A 124 -2.69 8.37 -21.23
C TYR A 124 -1.66 8.72 -22.30
N GLU A 125 -0.43 8.26 -22.08
CA GLU A 125 0.72 8.43 -22.97
C GLU A 125 1.33 7.04 -23.23
N PRO A 126 0.79 6.24 -24.16
CA PRO A 126 1.13 4.82 -24.31
C PRO A 126 2.61 4.54 -24.59
N GLU A 127 3.30 5.49 -25.25
CA GLU A 127 4.75 5.41 -25.52
C GLU A 127 5.59 5.52 -24.24
N GLN A 128 5.06 6.16 -23.19
CA GLN A 128 5.74 6.30 -21.90
C GLN A 128 5.28 5.23 -20.89
N PHE A 129 3.98 4.92 -20.87
CA PHE A 129 3.40 3.96 -19.95
C PHE A 129 2.18 3.26 -20.57
N PRO A 130 2.10 1.91 -20.53
CA PRO A 130 1.04 1.16 -21.23
C PRO A 130 -0.35 1.25 -20.58
N GLY A 131 -0.48 1.82 -19.39
CA GLY A 131 -1.76 1.99 -18.69
C GLY A 131 -2.27 3.44 -18.74
N MET A 132 -3.58 3.61 -18.66
CA MET A 132 -4.21 4.92 -18.45
C MET A 132 -4.29 5.24 -16.96
N VAL A 133 -3.90 6.44 -16.57
CA VAL A 133 -4.04 6.94 -15.20
C VAL A 133 -5.37 7.68 -15.09
N TYR A 134 -6.35 7.12 -14.39
CA TYR A 134 -7.64 7.76 -14.10
C TYR A 134 -7.68 8.23 -12.63
N ARG A 135 -7.87 9.54 -12.41
CA ARG A 135 -7.92 10.15 -11.08
C ARG A 135 -9.36 10.38 -10.62
N LEU A 136 -9.78 9.62 -9.61
CA LEU A 136 -11.04 9.85 -8.90
C LEU A 136 -10.79 10.93 -7.83
N ARG A 137 -10.79 12.20 -8.26
CA ARG A 137 -10.38 13.35 -7.44
C ARG A 137 -11.17 13.50 -6.14
N ASP A 138 -12.48 13.24 -6.17
CA ASP A 138 -13.37 13.31 -5.00
C ASP A 138 -13.08 12.24 -3.95
N MET A 139 -12.45 11.14 -4.36
CA MET A 139 -12.02 10.05 -3.46
C MET A 139 -10.54 10.15 -3.09
N HIS A 140 -9.78 11.06 -3.71
CA HIS A 140 -8.31 11.10 -3.66
C HIS A 140 -7.65 9.75 -4.05
N ILE A 141 -8.25 9.04 -5.02
CA ILE A 141 -7.79 7.72 -5.48
C ILE A 141 -7.31 7.82 -6.94
N VAL A 142 -6.26 7.05 -7.23
CA VAL A 142 -5.75 6.84 -8.58
C VAL A 142 -6.03 5.41 -9.01
N VAL A 143 -6.56 5.26 -10.22
CA VAL A 143 -6.80 3.96 -10.86
C VAL A 143 -5.98 3.88 -12.13
N LEU A 144 -5.14 2.86 -12.26
CA LEU A 144 -4.48 2.51 -13.50
C LEU A 144 -5.36 1.51 -14.25
N ILE A 145 -5.78 1.84 -15.47
CA ILE A 145 -6.59 0.99 -16.34
C ILE A 145 -5.70 0.48 -17.46
N PHE A 146 -5.66 -0.84 -17.65
CA PHE A 146 -4.93 -1.47 -18.74
C PHE A 146 -5.90 -1.93 -19.82
N GLY A 147 -5.47 -1.98 -21.09
CA GLY A 147 -6.32 -2.43 -22.21
C GLY A 147 -6.85 -3.86 -22.05
N SER A 148 -6.22 -4.68 -21.20
CA SER A 148 -6.70 -6.01 -20.82
C SER A 148 -7.93 -6.00 -19.90
N GLY A 149 -8.38 -4.85 -19.42
CA GLY A 149 -9.44 -4.72 -18.40
C GLY A 149 -8.94 -4.85 -16.96
N ARG A 150 -7.65 -5.14 -16.75
CA ARG A 150 -7.06 -5.13 -15.41
C ARG A 150 -7.00 -3.70 -14.86
N LEU A 151 -7.31 -3.57 -13.58
CA LEU A 151 -7.22 -2.34 -12.80
C LEU A 151 -6.16 -2.48 -11.70
N VAL A 152 -5.44 -1.39 -11.42
CA VAL A 152 -4.66 -1.20 -10.18
C VAL A 152 -5.16 0.06 -9.49
N ILE A 153 -5.53 -0.04 -8.22
CA ILE A 153 -6.17 1.02 -7.44
C ILE A 153 -5.25 1.35 -6.28
N THR A 154 -4.93 2.63 -6.07
CA THR A 154 -4.03 3.11 -5.01
C THR A 154 -4.47 4.49 -4.50
N GLY A 155 -4.02 4.86 -3.30
CA GLY A 155 -4.34 6.14 -2.63
C GLY A 155 -5.44 6.02 -1.57
N ALA A 156 -6.11 4.88 -1.48
CA ALA A 156 -7.13 4.62 -0.47
C ALA A 156 -6.50 4.31 0.90
N LYS A 157 -7.21 4.61 2.00
CA LYS A 157 -6.78 4.28 3.37
C LYS A 157 -7.55 3.11 3.98
N ASP A 158 -8.47 2.53 3.24
CA ASP A 158 -9.31 1.43 3.69
C ASP A 158 -9.76 0.56 2.50
N THR A 159 -10.21 -0.65 2.82
CA THR A 159 -10.62 -1.64 1.81
C THR A 159 -11.97 -1.32 1.16
N GLU A 160 -12.83 -0.54 1.81
CA GLU A 160 -14.14 -0.17 1.25
C GLU A 160 -13.98 0.84 0.11
N SER A 161 -13.11 1.82 0.30
CA SER A 161 -12.76 2.86 -0.67
C SER A 161 -12.21 2.28 -1.97
N VAL A 162 -11.31 1.28 -1.91
CA VAL A 162 -10.84 0.59 -3.13
C VAL A 162 -11.95 -0.19 -3.84
N ASN A 163 -12.86 -0.81 -3.09
CA ASN A 163 -14.01 -1.52 -3.66
C ASN A 163 -14.99 -0.55 -4.35
N LYS A 164 -15.25 0.60 -3.72
CA LYS A 164 -16.11 1.65 -4.27
C LYS A 164 -15.49 2.26 -5.53
N ALA A 165 -14.18 2.51 -5.52
CA ALA A 165 -13.46 3.01 -6.70
C ALA A 165 -13.54 2.04 -7.88
N ALA A 166 -13.32 0.74 -7.65
CA ALA A 166 -13.46 -0.28 -8.69
C ALA A 166 -14.86 -0.26 -9.31
N ARG A 167 -15.92 -0.29 -8.47
CA ARG A 167 -17.32 -0.25 -8.93
C ARG A 167 -17.62 1.01 -9.74
N ARG A 168 -17.16 2.18 -9.27
CA ARG A 168 -17.37 3.45 -9.98
C ARG A 168 -16.73 3.47 -11.36
N VAL A 169 -15.51 2.93 -11.49
CA VAL A 169 -14.86 2.80 -12.80
C VAL A 169 -15.65 1.87 -13.72
N HIS A 170 -16.06 0.70 -13.21
CA HIS A 170 -16.86 -0.24 -13.97
C HIS A 170 -18.19 0.39 -14.45
N GLU A 171 -18.96 0.99 -13.55
CA GLU A 171 -20.23 1.67 -13.86
C GLU A 171 -20.02 2.80 -14.88
N LYS A 172 -18.97 3.61 -14.71
CA LYS A 172 -18.68 4.71 -15.61
C LYS A 172 -18.37 4.23 -17.03
N LEU A 173 -17.51 3.23 -17.17
CA LEU A 173 -17.16 2.69 -18.50
C LEU A 173 -18.35 1.97 -19.14
N SER A 174 -19.13 1.21 -18.36
CA SER A 174 -20.35 0.53 -18.84
C SER A 174 -21.37 1.53 -19.35
N SER A 175 -21.59 2.65 -18.63
CA SER A 175 -22.54 3.70 -19.02
C SER A 175 -22.18 4.42 -20.31
N LEU A 176 -20.90 4.36 -20.71
CA LEU A 176 -20.38 4.92 -21.95
C LEU A 176 -20.32 3.88 -23.08
N GLY A 177 -20.69 2.62 -22.81
CA GLY A 177 -20.58 1.53 -23.79
C GLY A 177 -19.14 1.15 -24.12
N LEU A 178 -18.19 1.44 -23.22
CA LEU A 178 -16.75 1.21 -23.41
C LEU A 178 -16.29 -0.15 -22.86
N ILE A 179 -17.17 -0.85 -22.13
CA ILE A 179 -17.06 -2.23 -21.66
C ILE A 179 -18.45 -2.89 -21.63
#